data_AF-A0A8I0GFS6-F1
#
_entry.id   AF-A0A8I0GFS6-F1
#
_cell.length_a   1.000
_cell.length_b   1.000
_cell.length_c   1.000
_cell.angle_alpha   90.00
_cell.angle_beta   90.00
_cell.angle_gamma   90.00
#
_symmetry.space_group_name_H-M   'P 1'
#
loop_
_entity.id
_entity.type
_entity.pdbx_description
1 polymer ?
#
loop_
_entity_poly.entity_id
_entity_poly.type
_entity_poly.pdbx_seq_one_letter_code
_entity_poly.pdbx_strand_id
1 'polypeptide(L)'
;MKFGSRSLGKVSPPPSTEGSIKRPWWKRWYGILGIIVAVLCVLGFLVSLFSPEKTVPDVVGKSVPEAQEILKAEGFTNVSVDLVDKNRDLEDGDYEVVRQDPRSGRSIKTVNKVTLTAKPNEEAAAKLKAQAEAEERKQAEAEKRAAEEAERKKAEAKKRAADAEAAEKAPLQKIDKVEGYQRCVDLLTGWQQGVSTSEPIADSAKWTEKRSKDHQWEYELAFKAKLHAQGETAYIVMRCRVYFESYDGEHTFIDASQSSVEHMPVSKWDAWH
;
A
#
# COMPACT_ATOMS: atom_id res chain seq x y z
N MET A 1 -83.24 -80.49 -8.48
CA MET A 1 -83.42 -79.23 -7.71
C MET A 1 -82.13 -78.94 -6.95
N LYS A 2 -81.64 -77.68 -7.03
CA LYS A 2 -80.94 -76.83 -6.04
C LYS A 2 -80.61 -77.46 -4.67
N PHE A 3 -79.57 -77.12 -3.90
CA PHE A 3 -78.45 -76.16 -3.83
C PHE A 3 -77.45 -76.88 -2.87
N GLY A 4 -76.13 -76.86 -3.01
CA GLY A 4 -75.25 -75.70 -2.82
C GLY A 4 -74.85 -75.50 -1.34
N SER A 5 -73.55 -75.66 -1.02
CA SER A 5 -72.75 -74.99 0.03
C SER A 5 -71.52 -75.86 0.37
N ARG A 6 -70.36 -75.39 0.83
CA ARG A 6 -69.60 -74.12 0.81
C ARG A 6 -68.27 -74.45 1.52
N SER A 7 -67.15 -73.93 1.01
CA SER A 7 -65.93 -73.54 1.74
C SER A 7 -65.03 -74.59 2.44
N LEU A 8 -63.72 -74.53 2.14
CA LEU A 8 -62.53 -74.42 3.02
C LEU A 8 -61.32 -74.69 2.10
N GLY A 9 -60.37 -73.81 1.79
CA GLY A 9 -59.63 -72.90 2.67
C GLY A 9 -58.31 -73.55 3.09
N LYS A 10 -57.23 -73.43 2.29
CA LYS A 10 -55.82 -73.64 2.74
C LYS A 10 -54.84 -72.72 1.97
N VAL A 11 -54.48 -71.64 2.66
CA VAL A 11 -53.15 -71.07 2.94
C VAL A 11 -51.97 -71.38 2.00
N SER A 12 -51.33 -70.28 1.56
CA SER A 12 -50.22 -70.06 0.61
C SER A 12 -48.80 -70.41 1.11
N PRO A 13 -47.79 -70.34 0.22
CA PRO A 13 -46.46 -69.81 0.57
C PRO A 13 -46.13 -68.46 -0.15
N PRO A 14 -45.10 -67.70 0.29
CA PRO A 14 -44.87 -66.27 -0.04
C PRO A 14 -43.72 -66.05 -1.07
N PRO A 15 -43.17 -64.82 -1.21
CA PRO A 15 -43.44 -63.84 -2.26
C PRO A 15 -42.42 -63.84 -3.42
N SER A 16 -42.87 -63.51 -4.64
CA SER A 16 -41.96 -63.18 -5.75
C SER A 16 -41.42 -61.76 -5.60
N THR A 17 -40.13 -61.62 -5.27
CA THR A 17 -39.37 -60.37 -5.39
C THR A 17 -38.33 -60.59 -6.47
N GLU A 18 -38.59 -60.14 -7.69
CA GLU A 18 -37.58 -60.08 -8.75
C GLU A 18 -37.57 -58.68 -9.36
N GLY A 19 -36.42 -58.01 -9.20
CA GLY A 19 -36.28 -56.58 -9.30
C GLY A 19 -36.56 -56.03 -10.69
N SER A 20 -37.37 -54.96 -10.73
CA SER A 20 -37.36 -54.04 -11.86
C SER A 20 -36.01 -53.34 -11.91
N ILE A 21 -35.15 -53.74 -12.85
CA ILE A 21 -33.88 -53.05 -13.14
C ILE A 21 -34.23 -51.63 -13.60
N LYS A 22 -34.21 -50.66 -12.67
CA LYS A 22 -34.23 -49.24 -13.03
C LYS A 22 -32.95 -48.95 -13.80
N ARG A 23 -33.07 -48.90 -15.14
CA ARG A 23 -31.98 -48.46 -16.03
C ARG A 23 -31.44 -47.16 -15.45
N PRO A 24 -30.13 -47.06 -15.19
CA PRO A 24 -29.63 -46.02 -14.32
C PRO A 24 -29.82 -44.68 -15.05
N TRP A 25 -30.53 -43.76 -14.39
CA TRP A 25 -31.04 -42.52 -14.99
C TRP A 25 -29.90 -41.71 -15.62
N TRP A 26 -28.71 -41.69 -15.01
CA TRP A 26 -27.53 -40.97 -15.51
C TRP A 26 -27.12 -41.28 -16.96
N LYS A 27 -27.43 -42.48 -17.51
CA LYS A 27 -27.13 -42.83 -18.90
C LYS A 27 -28.00 -42.07 -19.89
N ARG A 28 -29.18 -41.60 -19.46
CA ARG A 28 -30.01 -40.66 -20.25
C ARG A 28 -29.37 -39.28 -20.32
N TRP A 29 -28.66 -38.85 -19.28
CA TRP A 29 -28.00 -37.55 -19.24
C TRP A 29 -26.70 -37.56 -20.02
N TYR A 30 -25.94 -38.66 -19.98
CA TYR A 30 -24.81 -38.85 -20.91
C TYR A 30 -25.26 -39.00 -22.37
N GLY A 31 -26.41 -39.62 -22.62
CA GLY A 31 -27.01 -39.67 -23.97
C GLY A 31 -27.44 -38.29 -24.46
N ILE A 32 -28.10 -37.49 -23.63
CA ILE A 32 -28.51 -36.10 -23.95
C ILE A 32 -27.27 -35.21 -24.13
N LEU A 33 -26.27 -35.33 -23.25
CA LEU A 33 -25.01 -34.60 -23.36
C LEU A 33 -24.26 -34.99 -24.64
N GLY A 34 -24.23 -36.27 -24.99
CA GLY A 34 -23.65 -36.75 -26.25
C GLY A 34 -24.37 -36.20 -27.48
N ILE A 35 -25.71 -36.09 -27.45
CA ILE A 35 -26.49 -35.49 -28.53
C ILE A 35 -26.24 -33.97 -28.60
N ILE A 36 -26.17 -33.26 -27.48
CA ILE A 36 -25.87 -31.82 -27.44
C ILE A 36 -24.47 -31.57 -28.02
N VAL A 37 -23.47 -32.35 -27.62
CA VAL A 37 -22.11 -32.26 -28.16
C VAL A 37 -22.11 -32.57 -29.65
N ALA A 38 -22.81 -33.62 -30.10
CA ALA A 38 -22.93 -33.96 -31.52
C ALA A 38 -23.63 -32.86 -32.32
N VAL A 39 -24.70 -32.25 -31.79
CA VAL A 39 -25.42 -31.12 -32.40
C VAL A 39 -24.51 -29.90 -32.47
N LEU A 40 -23.75 -29.58 -31.42
CA LEU A 40 -22.79 -28.48 -31.45
C LEU A 40 -21.65 -28.74 -32.45
N CYS A 41 -21.15 -29.97 -32.55
CA CYS A 41 -20.16 -30.35 -33.57
C CYS A 41 -20.74 -30.25 -34.98
N VAL A 42 -21.97 -30.73 -35.21
CA VAL A 42 -22.65 -30.64 -36.49
C VAL A 42 -22.96 -29.19 -36.85
N LEU A 43 -23.41 -28.36 -35.91
CA LEU A 43 -23.62 -26.93 -36.12
C LEU A 43 -22.32 -26.20 -36.46
N GLY A 44 -21.24 -26.46 -35.71
CA GLY A 44 -19.92 -25.91 -36.02
C GLY A 44 -19.39 -26.37 -37.39
N PHE A 45 -19.62 -27.64 -37.74
CA PHE A 45 -19.25 -28.19 -39.04
C PHE A 45 -20.08 -27.62 -40.20
N LEU A 46 -21.39 -27.46 -40.01
CA LEU A 46 -22.29 -26.83 -40.98
C LEU A 46 -21.90 -25.37 -41.22
N VAL A 47 -21.62 -24.60 -40.17
CA VAL A 47 -21.10 -23.23 -40.30
C VAL A 47 -19.82 -23.21 -41.15
N SER A 48 -18.90 -24.16 -40.94
CA SER A 48 -17.66 -24.26 -41.72
C SER A 48 -17.85 -24.66 -43.20
N LEU A 49 -18.91 -25.39 -43.53
CA LEU A 49 -19.23 -25.81 -44.90
C LEU A 49 -20.02 -24.76 -45.68
N PHE A 50 -20.89 -24.01 -45.00
CA PHE A 50 -21.78 -23.01 -45.62
C PHE A 50 -21.25 -21.56 -45.54
N SER A 51 -20.00 -21.36 -45.11
CA SER A 51 -19.40 -20.02 -45.07
C SER A 51 -19.09 -19.50 -46.49
N PRO A 52 -19.60 -18.32 -46.89
CA PRO A 52 -19.30 -17.75 -48.19
C PRO A 52 -17.83 -17.38 -48.30
N GLU A 53 -17.25 -17.56 -49.49
CA GLU A 53 -15.94 -17.04 -49.83
C GLU A 53 -16.08 -15.61 -50.35
N LYS A 54 -15.29 -14.70 -49.79
CA LYS A 54 -15.26 -13.29 -50.19
C LYS A 54 -13.84 -12.78 -50.30
N THR A 55 -13.68 -11.75 -51.12
CA THR A 55 -12.40 -11.07 -51.31
C THR A 55 -12.08 -10.22 -50.09
N VAL A 56 -10.87 -10.38 -49.53
CA VAL A 56 -10.41 -9.57 -48.42
C VAL A 56 -10.14 -8.13 -48.90
N PRO A 57 -10.81 -7.11 -48.35
CA PRO A 57 -10.57 -5.71 -48.70
C PRO A 57 -9.19 -5.24 -48.22
N ASP A 58 -8.69 -4.16 -48.81
CA ASP A 58 -7.47 -3.50 -48.35
C ASP A 58 -7.81 -2.49 -47.25
N VAL A 59 -7.32 -2.74 -46.03
CA VAL A 59 -7.51 -1.90 -44.85
C VAL A 59 -6.19 -1.34 -44.31
N VAL A 60 -5.09 -1.50 -45.06
CA VAL A 60 -3.79 -0.90 -44.73
C VAL A 60 -3.89 0.63 -44.84
N GLY A 61 -3.36 1.33 -43.85
CA GLY A 61 -3.43 2.79 -43.74
C GLY A 61 -4.73 3.33 -43.12
N LYS A 62 -5.65 2.45 -42.70
CA LYS A 62 -6.86 2.82 -41.97
C LYS A 62 -6.65 2.71 -40.46
N SER A 63 -7.49 3.42 -39.71
CA SER A 63 -7.55 3.23 -38.25
C SER A 63 -8.05 1.82 -37.93
N VAL A 64 -7.63 1.24 -36.80
CA VAL A 64 -8.13 -0.06 -36.35
C VAL A 64 -9.67 -0.15 -36.30
N PRO A 65 -10.41 0.82 -35.74
CA PRO A 65 -11.88 0.76 -35.73
C PRO A 65 -12.47 0.80 -37.14
N GLU A 66 -11.96 1.66 -38.03
CA GLU A 66 -12.41 1.74 -39.43
C GLU A 66 -12.12 0.44 -40.19
N ALA A 67 -10.94 -0.16 -39.99
CA ALA A 67 -10.56 -1.43 -40.59
C ALA A 67 -11.48 -2.58 -40.14
N GLN A 68 -11.84 -2.61 -38.85
CA GLN A 68 -12.78 -3.59 -38.33
C GLN A 68 -14.19 -3.41 -38.90
N GLU A 69 -14.66 -2.17 -39.05
CA GLU A 69 -15.96 -1.89 -39.65
C GLU A 69 -16.02 -2.34 -41.12
N ILE A 70 -14.99 -2.05 -41.91
CA ILE A 70 -14.90 -2.49 -43.31
C ILE A 70 -14.90 -4.01 -43.42
N LEU A 71 -14.13 -4.70 -42.58
CA LEU A 71 -14.08 -6.18 -42.57
C LEU A 71 -15.41 -6.79 -42.12
N LYS A 72 -16.06 -6.22 -41.10
CA LYS A 72 -17.38 -6.65 -40.63
C LYS A 72 -18.47 -6.43 -41.69
N ALA A 73 -18.44 -5.30 -42.40
CA ALA A 73 -19.36 -5.00 -43.49
C ALA A 73 -19.24 -6.03 -44.63
N GLU A 74 -18.01 -6.52 -44.88
CA GLU A 74 -17.78 -7.62 -45.83
C GLU A 74 -18.14 -9.00 -45.28
N GLY A 75 -18.46 -9.13 -43.99
CA GLY A 75 -18.89 -10.38 -43.36
C GLY A 75 -17.76 -11.17 -42.70
N PHE A 76 -16.55 -10.62 -42.62
CA PHE A 76 -15.45 -11.21 -41.84
C PHE A 76 -15.71 -10.99 -40.35
N THR A 77 -16.03 -12.07 -39.63
CA THR A 77 -16.38 -12.00 -38.20
C THR A 77 -15.21 -12.31 -37.28
N ASN A 78 -14.13 -12.90 -37.81
CA ASN A 78 -12.96 -13.34 -37.05
C ASN A 78 -11.76 -12.43 -37.32
N VAL A 79 -11.75 -11.25 -36.70
CA VAL A 79 -10.68 -10.24 -36.83
C VAL A 79 -9.86 -10.19 -35.54
N SER A 80 -8.54 -10.26 -35.68
CA SER A 80 -7.57 -10.19 -34.58
C SER A 80 -6.61 -9.04 -34.83
N VAL A 81 -6.40 -8.20 -33.83
CA VAL A 81 -5.46 -7.06 -33.91
C VAL A 81 -4.22 -7.40 -33.10
N ASP A 82 -3.06 -7.24 -33.71
CA ASP A 82 -1.75 -7.38 -33.07
C ASP A 82 -1.05 -6.01 -33.08
N LEU A 83 -0.90 -5.43 -31.90
CA LEU A 83 -0.27 -4.13 -31.72
C LEU A 83 1.25 -4.32 -31.68
N VAL A 84 1.97 -3.51 -32.46
CA VAL A 84 3.45 -3.51 -32.45
C VAL A 84 3.98 -3.04 -31.08
N ASP A 85 3.29 -2.10 -30.43
CA ASP A 85 3.65 -1.53 -29.13
C ASP A 85 2.55 -1.75 -28.09
N LYS A 86 2.47 -2.98 -27.53
CA LYS A 86 1.44 -3.38 -26.55
C LYS A 86 1.52 -2.67 -25.20
N ASN A 87 2.59 -1.93 -24.94
CA ASN A 87 2.88 -1.34 -23.63
C ASN A 87 2.53 0.16 -23.56
N ARG A 88 1.63 0.62 -24.44
CA ARG A 88 1.20 2.01 -24.52
C ARG A 88 -0.30 2.10 -24.19
N ASP A 89 -0.64 3.05 -23.35
CA ASP A 89 -2.02 3.41 -23.04
C ASP A 89 -2.55 4.33 -24.15
N LEU A 90 -3.04 3.70 -25.22
CA LEU A 90 -3.57 4.36 -26.42
C LEU A 90 -4.92 3.75 -26.77
N GLU A 91 -5.81 4.57 -27.32
CA GLU A 91 -7.13 4.13 -27.76
C GLU A 91 -7.04 3.39 -29.11
N ASP A 92 -8.00 2.53 -29.44
CA ASP A 92 -7.97 1.80 -30.73
C ASP A 92 -7.90 2.74 -31.95
N GLY A 93 -8.47 3.94 -31.85
CA GLY A 93 -8.40 4.99 -32.88
C GLY A 93 -7.01 5.61 -33.05
N ASP A 94 -6.13 5.48 -32.05
CA ASP A 94 -4.75 5.95 -32.10
C ASP A 94 -3.83 4.99 -32.88
N TYR A 95 -4.35 3.83 -33.31
CA TYR A 95 -3.61 2.84 -34.05
C TYR A 95 -3.99 2.81 -35.54
N GLU A 96 -2.96 2.77 -36.38
CA GLU A 96 -3.06 2.64 -37.82
C GLU A 96 -2.60 1.25 -38.26
N VAL A 97 -3.37 0.60 -39.14
CA VAL A 97 -3.04 -0.73 -39.68
C VAL A 97 -1.90 -0.62 -40.68
N VAL A 98 -0.77 -1.26 -40.38
CA VAL A 98 0.41 -1.29 -41.27
C VAL A 98 0.53 -2.57 -42.07
N ARG A 99 -0.16 -3.63 -41.63
CA ARG A 99 -0.14 -4.91 -42.31
C ARG A 99 -1.42 -5.66 -42.03
N GLN A 100 -1.87 -6.42 -43.01
CA GLN A 100 -2.97 -7.37 -42.87
C GLN A 100 -2.55 -8.75 -43.40
N ASP A 101 -3.06 -9.80 -42.78
CA ASP A 101 -2.95 -11.18 -43.23
C ASP A 101 -4.28 -11.91 -43.04
N PRO A 102 -4.90 -12.47 -44.09
CA PRO A 102 -4.46 -12.56 -45.49
C PRO A 102 -4.30 -11.20 -46.20
N ARG A 103 -3.35 -11.13 -47.16
CA ARG A 103 -3.18 -9.96 -48.03
C ARG A 103 -4.48 -9.64 -48.80
N SER A 104 -4.66 -8.35 -49.10
CA SER A 104 -5.79 -7.84 -49.88
C SER A 104 -5.93 -8.56 -51.23
N GLY A 105 -7.16 -8.68 -51.72
CA GLY A 105 -7.46 -9.34 -52.99
C GLY A 105 -7.48 -10.87 -52.95
N ARG A 106 -7.15 -11.52 -51.81
CA ARG A 106 -7.36 -12.97 -51.66
C ARG A 106 -8.81 -13.29 -51.33
N SER A 107 -9.36 -14.29 -52.01
CA SER A 107 -10.65 -14.89 -51.65
C SER A 107 -10.46 -15.91 -50.54
N ILE A 108 -11.10 -15.69 -49.40
CA ILE A 108 -11.08 -16.62 -48.26
C ILE A 108 -12.51 -16.79 -47.71
N LYS A 109 -12.75 -17.88 -46.98
CA LYS A 109 -13.99 -18.05 -46.23
C LYS A 109 -14.09 -16.99 -45.14
N THR A 110 -15.26 -16.37 -44.99
CA THR A 110 -15.48 -15.29 -44.02
C THR A 110 -15.26 -15.67 -42.54
N VAL A 111 -15.30 -16.97 -42.23
CA VAL A 111 -14.99 -17.52 -40.89
C VAL A 111 -13.49 -17.62 -40.59
N ASN A 112 -12.65 -17.49 -41.61
CA ASN A 112 -11.21 -17.54 -41.44
C ASN A 112 -10.71 -16.31 -40.68
N LYS A 113 -9.66 -16.50 -39.89
CA LYS A 113 -9.04 -15.44 -39.10
C LYS A 113 -8.32 -14.44 -40.00
N VAL A 114 -8.64 -13.16 -39.85
CA VAL A 114 -7.90 -12.02 -40.41
C VAL A 114 -7.10 -11.38 -39.28
N THR A 115 -5.79 -11.32 -39.44
CA THR A 115 -4.87 -10.69 -38.48
C THR A 115 -4.42 -9.34 -39.02
N LEU A 116 -4.66 -8.28 -38.24
CA LEU A 116 -4.20 -6.92 -38.52
C LEU A 116 -3.03 -6.59 -37.62
N THR A 117 -1.93 -6.11 -38.18
CA THR A 117 -0.83 -5.54 -37.40
C THR A 117 -0.96 -4.03 -37.43
N ALA A 118 -1.01 -3.39 -36.26
CA ALA A 118 -1.20 -1.95 -36.12
C ALA A 118 -0.10 -1.30 -35.26
N LYS A 119 0.23 -0.05 -35.57
CA LYS A 119 1.17 0.79 -34.82
C LYS A 119 0.50 2.10 -34.40
N PRO A 120 1.02 2.82 -33.40
CA PRO A 120 0.55 4.18 -33.12
C PRO A 120 0.64 5.03 -34.40
N ASN A 121 -0.43 5.76 -34.69
CA ASN A 121 -0.45 6.75 -35.75
C ASN A 121 0.51 7.92 -35.42
N GLU A 122 0.75 8.81 -36.39
CA GLU A 122 1.74 9.89 -36.21
C GLU A 122 1.39 10.83 -35.05
N GLU A 123 0.11 11.14 -34.87
CA GLU A 123 -0.38 12.01 -33.79
C GLU A 123 -0.18 11.37 -32.41
N ALA A 124 -0.57 10.11 -32.25
CA ALA A 124 -0.39 9.32 -31.04
C ALA A 124 1.10 9.15 -30.71
N ALA A 125 1.93 8.89 -31.72
CA ALA A 125 3.38 8.81 -31.56
C ALA A 125 3.98 10.14 -31.10
N ALA A 126 3.51 11.28 -31.63
CA ALA A 126 3.93 12.61 -31.21
C ALA A 126 3.49 12.91 -29.77
N LYS A 127 2.25 12.56 -29.40
CA LYS A 127 1.71 12.71 -28.04
C LYS A 127 2.52 11.91 -27.02
N LEU A 128 2.86 10.66 -27.32
CA LEU A 128 3.69 9.81 -26.45
C LEU A 128 5.09 10.40 -26.24
N LYS A 129 5.72 10.94 -27.30
CA LYS A 129 7.02 11.63 -27.17
C LYS A 129 6.91 12.87 -26.30
N ALA A 130 5.90 13.71 -26.54
CA ALA A 130 5.67 14.91 -25.75
C ALA A 130 5.40 14.60 -24.27
N GLN A 131 4.65 13.53 -23.99
CA GLN A 131 4.42 13.06 -22.62
C GLN A 131 5.71 12.58 -21.95
N ALA A 132 6.52 11.79 -22.65
CA ALA A 132 7.81 11.32 -22.13
C ALA A 132 8.76 12.49 -21.82
N GLU A 133 8.88 13.46 -22.73
CA GLU A 133 9.70 14.65 -22.52
C GLU A 133 9.17 15.53 -21.36
N ALA A 134 7.85 15.65 -21.22
CA ALA A 134 7.24 16.37 -20.11
C ALA A 134 7.51 15.68 -18.76
N GLU A 135 7.48 14.35 -18.74
CA GLU A 135 7.75 13.55 -17.54
C GLU A 135 9.23 13.65 -17.15
N GLU A 136 10.15 13.55 -18.11
CA GLU A 136 11.59 13.74 -17.89
C GLU A 136 11.89 15.16 -17.35
N ARG A 137 11.25 16.20 -17.91
CA ARG A 137 11.38 17.57 -17.39
C ARG A 137 10.90 17.71 -15.95
N LYS A 138 9.77 17.08 -15.60
CA LYS A 138 9.25 17.08 -14.22
C LYS A 138 10.21 16.37 -13.27
N GLN A 139 10.79 15.24 -13.68
CA GLN A 139 11.78 14.52 -12.89
C GLN A 139 13.04 15.36 -12.68
N ALA A 140 13.58 15.95 -13.74
CA ALA A 140 14.76 16.82 -13.64
C ALA A 140 14.52 18.05 -12.75
N GLU A 141 13.32 18.64 -12.78
CA GLU A 141 12.97 19.74 -11.88
C GLU A 141 12.84 19.28 -10.41
N ALA A 142 12.22 18.12 -10.18
CA ALA A 142 12.10 17.54 -8.84
C ALA A 142 13.48 17.22 -8.25
N GLU A 143 14.40 16.67 -9.04
CA GLU A 143 15.78 16.39 -8.63
C GLU A 143 16.54 17.67 -8.27
N LYS A 144 16.40 18.75 -9.06
CA LYS A 144 16.99 20.05 -8.74
C LYS A 144 16.48 20.60 -7.42
N ARG A 145 15.16 20.58 -7.20
CA ARG A 145 14.54 21.03 -5.94
C ARG A 145 15.01 20.18 -4.75
N ALA A 146 15.14 18.87 -4.93
CA ALA A 146 15.65 17.98 -3.90
C ALA A 146 17.13 18.26 -3.56
N ALA A 147 17.96 18.56 -4.57
CA ALA A 147 19.35 18.95 -4.37
C ALA A 147 19.47 20.28 -3.60
N GLU A 148 18.69 21.30 -3.98
CA GLU A 148 18.64 22.59 -3.28
C GLU A 148 18.19 22.44 -1.82
N GLU A 149 17.18 21.61 -1.56
CA GLU A 149 16.73 21.30 -0.19
C GLU A 149 17.80 20.55 0.61
N ALA A 150 18.51 19.60 -0.01
CA ALA A 150 19.60 18.87 0.64
C ALA A 150 20.74 19.82 1.03
N GLU A 151 21.13 20.75 0.17
CA GLU A 151 22.14 21.76 0.48
C GLU A 151 21.67 22.71 1.59
N ARG A 152 20.39 23.13 1.59
CA ARG A 152 19.81 23.92 2.68
C ARG A 152 19.89 23.17 4.02
N LYS A 153 19.51 21.89 4.05
CA LYS A 153 19.60 21.05 5.26
C LYS A 153 21.03 20.87 5.73
N LYS A 154 21.99 20.68 4.83
CA LYS A 154 23.43 20.64 5.18
C LYS A 154 23.90 21.96 5.77
N ALA A 155 23.51 23.09 5.19
CA ALA A 155 23.84 24.42 5.71
C ALA A 155 23.26 24.65 7.11
N GLU A 156 22.00 24.27 7.33
CA GLU A 156 21.35 24.36 8.64
C GLU A 156 22.02 23.44 9.68
N ALA A 157 22.34 22.20 9.31
CA ALA A 157 23.05 21.26 10.18
C ALA A 157 24.46 21.77 10.54
N LYS A 158 25.18 22.33 9.56
CA LYS A 158 26.49 22.97 9.80
C LYS A 158 26.37 24.16 10.73
N LYS A 159 25.33 25.00 10.58
CA LYS A 159 25.07 26.11 11.49
C LYS A 159 24.78 25.61 12.90
N ARG A 160 23.90 24.61 13.07
CA ARG A 160 23.61 24.00 14.37
C ARG A 160 24.84 23.39 15.03
N ALA A 161 25.71 22.74 14.25
CA ALA A 161 26.97 22.21 14.75
C ALA A 161 27.92 23.32 15.21
N ALA A 162 28.03 24.41 14.45
CA ALA A 162 28.82 25.58 14.83
C ALA A 162 28.25 26.28 16.09
N ASP A 163 26.93 26.42 16.18
CA ASP A 163 26.26 27.00 17.35
C ASP A 163 26.46 26.11 18.59
N ALA A 164 26.42 24.78 18.45
CA ALA A 164 26.70 23.84 19.53
C ALA A 164 28.18 23.89 19.98
N GLU A 165 29.11 23.94 19.03
CA GLU A 165 30.55 24.09 19.33
C GLU A 165 30.83 25.45 20.00
N ALA A 166 30.15 26.52 19.58
CA ALA A 166 30.26 27.83 20.21
C ALA A 166 29.67 27.83 21.63
N ALA A 167 28.57 27.11 21.87
CA ALA A 167 28.00 26.93 23.20
C ALA A 167 28.91 26.13 24.13
N GLU A 168 29.59 25.09 23.63
CA GLU A 168 30.57 24.31 24.39
C GLU A 168 31.80 25.15 24.78
N LYS A 169 32.26 26.01 23.86
CA LYS A 169 33.43 26.89 24.08
C LYS A 169 33.09 28.20 24.79
N ALA A 170 31.82 28.48 25.05
CA ALA A 170 31.41 29.69 25.74
C ALA A 170 31.94 29.64 27.18
N PRO A 171 32.62 30.69 27.67
CA PRO A 171 33.01 30.73 29.06
C PRO A 171 31.77 30.62 29.92
N LEU A 172 31.74 29.62 30.81
CA LEU A 172 30.66 29.45 31.77
C LEU A 172 30.53 30.77 32.53
N GLN A 173 29.38 31.44 32.38
CA GLN A 173 29.15 32.71 33.06
C GLN A 173 29.11 32.44 34.56
N LYS A 174 30.00 33.10 35.30
CA LYS A 174 29.95 33.14 36.76
C LYS A 174 28.68 33.87 37.15
N ILE A 175 27.73 33.16 37.72
CA ILE A 175 26.47 33.72 38.23
C ILE A 175 26.41 33.52 39.74
N ASP A 176 25.65 34.37 40.42
CA ASP A 176 25.45 34.23 41.86
C ASP A 176 24.56 33.02 42.19
N LYS A 177 24.58 32.59 43.44
CA LYS A 177 23.87 31.39 43.92
C LYS A 177 22.36 31.44 43.68
N VAL A 178 21.72 32.61 43.84
CA VAL A 178 20.27 32.77 43.71
C VAL A 178 19.89 32.68 42.23
N GLU A 179 20.67 33.34 41.36
CA GLU A 179 20.50 33.24 39.92
C GLU A 179 20.73 31.80 39.41
N GLY A 180 21.72 31.10 39.96
CA GLY A 180 21.99 29.69 39.65
C GLY A 180 20.82 28.76 39.95
N TYR A 181 20.23 28.92 41.13
CA TYR A 181 19.03 28.17 41.53
C TYR A 181 17.84 28.47 40.63
N GLN A 182 17.55 29.75 40.36
CA GLN A 182 16.40 30.14 39.54
C GLN A 182 16.51 29.61 38.11
N ARG A 183 17.70 29.62 37.51
CA ARG A 183 17.93 29.04 36.18
C ARG A 183 17.69 27.52 36.15
N CYS A 184 18.11 26.78 37.19
CA CYS A 184 17.76 25.36 37.28
C CYS A 184 16.24 25.14 37.41
N VAL A 185 15.55 25.99 38.19
CA VAL A 185 14.08 25.93 38.31
C VAL A 185 13.39 26.16 36.97
N ASP A 186 13.79 27.19 36.23
CA ASP A 186 13.20 27.54 34.94
C ASP A 186 13.45 26.45 33.89
N LEU A 187 14.67 25.89 33.85
CA LEU A 187 15.03 24.79 32.94
C LEU A 187 14.19 23.53 33.21
N LEU A 188 14.12 23.11 34.46
CA LEU A 188 13.40 21.90 34.85
C LEU A 188 11.88 22.08 34.66
N THR A 189 11.35 23.28 34.92
CA THR A 189 9.93 23.60 34.68
C THR A 189 9.61 23.64 33.19
N GLY A 190 10.48 24.23 32.36
CA GLY A 190 10.31 24.24 30.90
C GLY A 190 10.29 22.83 30.30
N TRP A 191 11.15 21.93 30.83
CA TRP A 191 11.13 20.52 30.44
C TRP A 191 9.87 19.79 30.88
N GLN A 192 9.40 20.02 32.12
CA GLN A 192 8.12 19.46 32.58
C GLN A 192 6.97 19.87 31.65
N GLN A 193 6.93 21.14 31.21
CA GLN A 193 5.93 21.64 30.27
C GLN A 193 6.06 21.02 28.87
N GLY A 194 7.29 20.81 28.37
CA GLY A 194 7.53 20.20 27.05
C GLY A 194 7.22 18.69 26.99
N VAL A 195 7.37 17.97 28.11
CA VAL A 195 7.02 16.54 28.23
C VAL A 195 5.50 16.34 28.44
N SER A 196 4.81 17.35 28.97
CA SER A 196 3.38 17.34 29.29
C SER A 196 2.51 17.75 28.10
N THR A 197 2.26 16.86 27.13
CA THR A 197 1.34 17.18 26.01
C THR A 197 -0.16 17.06 26.33
N SER A 198 -0.55 16.60 27.52
CA SER A 198 -1.96 16.67 27.97
C SER A 198 -2.06 16.34 29.47
N GLU A 199 -2.75 17.21 30.21
CA GLU A 199 -2.96 17.22 31.67
C GLU A 199 -1.78 17.75 32.52
N PRO A 200 -2.02 18.68 33.46
CA PRO A 200 -0.98 19.21 34.33
C PRO A 200 -0.45 18.10 35.24
N ILE A 201 0.82 17.73 35.06
CA ILE A 201 1.57 16.80 35.91
C ILE A 201 1.91 17.43 37.29
N ALA A 202 1.17 18.46 37.71
CA ALA A 202 1.59 19.38 38.77
C ALA A 202 1.42 18.82 40.20
N ASP A 203 0.65 17.75 40.41
CA ASP A 203 0.26 17.35 41.78
C ASP A 203 1.37 16.70 42.62
N SER A 204 2.55 16.41 42.04
CA SER A 204 3.61 15.73 42.81
C SER A 204 5.04 16.02 42.34
N ALA A 205 5.31 17.27 41.98
CA ALA A 205 6.67 17.73 41.74
C ALA A 205 7.41 17.91 43.09
N LYS A 206 8.44 17.11 43.37
CA LYS A 206 9.24 17.25 44.59
C LYS A 206 10.69 17.58 44.24
N TRP A 207 11.19 18.60 44.93
CA TRP A 207 12.54 19.11 44.80
C TRP A 207 13.42 18.50 45.89
N THR A 208 14.59 18.01 45.51
CA THR A 208 15.62 17.68 46.50
C THR A 208 16.92 18.37 46.17
N GLU A 209 17.57 18.83 47.23
CA GLU A 209 18.90 19.43 47.18
C GLU A 209 19.88 18.43 47.80
N LYS A 210 20.80 17.92 46.99
CA LYS A 210 21.85 17.01 47.44
C LYS A 210 23.20 17.72 47.37
N ARG A 211 23.91 17.69 48.50
CA ARG A 211 25.28 18.19 48.59
C ARG A 211 26.25 17.08 48.23
N SER A 212 26.99 17.25 47.13
CA SER A 212 28.12 16.38 46.79
C SER A 212 29.35 16.74 47.64
N LYS A 213 30.26 15.77 47.84
CA LYS A 213 31.50 15.98 48.61
C LYS A 213 32.49 16.94 47.93
N ASP A 214 32.28 17.25 46.64
CA ASP A 214 33.24 17.99 45.79
C ASP A 214 32.79 19.42 45.43
N HIS A 215 32.09 20.14 46.32
CA HIS A 215 31.58 21.51 46.07
C HIS A 215 30.53 21.60 44.94
N GLN A 216 29.79 20.51 44.73
CA GLN A 216 28.72 20.46 43.74
C GLN A 216 27.39 20.37 44.49
N TRP A 217 26.42 21.17 44.06
CA TRP A 217 25.03 21.02 44.46
C TRP A 217 24.25 20.39 43.32
N GLU A 218 23.50 19.34 43.62
CA GLU A 218 22.62 18.68 42.67
C GLU A 218 21.18 18.98 43.08
N TYR A 219 20.46 19.65 42.19
CA TYR A 219 19.03 19.91 42.31
C TYR A 219 18.29 18.88 41.48
N GLU A 220 17.46 18.06 42.12
CA GLU A 220 16.66 17.04 41.45
C GLU A 220 15.17 17.43 41.51
N LEU A 221 14.51 17.39 40.34
CA LEU A 221 13.06 17.50 40.21
C LEU A 221 12.50 16.16 39.76
N ALA A 222 11.70 15.52 40.62
CA ALA A 222 10.99 14.29 40.29
C ALA A 222 9.49 14.56 40.12
N PHE A 223 8.88 14.01 39.07
CA PHE A 223 7.44 14.15 38.78
C PHE A 223 6.88 12.94 38.02
N LYS A 224 5.55 12.77 38.05
CA LYS A 224 4.85 11.60 37.50
C LYS A 224 4.26 11.88 36.11
N ALA A 225 4.87 11.40 35.03
CA ALA A 225 4.38 11.62 33.66
C ALA A 225 3.67 10.39 33.05
N LYS A 226 2.66 10.62 32.19
CA LYS A 226 2.11 9.58 31.32
C LYS A 226 2.79 9.68 29.95
N LEU A 227 3.54 8.66 29.55
CA LEU A 227 4.20 8.64 28.24
C LEU A 227 3.26 8.03 27.19
N HIS A 228 2.90 8.83 26.19
CA HIS A 228 1.91 8.47 25.16
C HIS A 228 2.31 7.26 24.31
N ALA A 229 3.60 6.90 24.28
CA ALA A 229 4.13 5.82 23.46
C ALA A 229 3.80 4.40 23.98
N GLN A 230 3.41 4.24 25.25
CA GLN A 230 3.19 2.90 25.85
C GLN A 230 1.97 2.80 26.78
N GLY A 231 1.25 3.88 27.07
CA GLY A 231 0.10 3.84 27.99
C GLY A 231 0.47 3.57 29.46
N GLU A 232 1.78 3.50 29.75
CA GLU A 232 2.33 3.30 31.08
C GLU A 232 2.59 4.65 31.76
N THR A 233 2.32 4.70 33.07
CA THR A 233 2.72 5.82 33.91
C THR A 233 4.20 5.65 34.26
N ALA A 234 5.02 6.64 33.93
CA ALA A 234 6.44 6.67 34.27
C ALA A 234 6.74 7.82 35.24
N TYR A 235 7.62 7.58 36.20
CA TYR A 235 8.15 8.64 37.04
C TYR A 235 9.43 9.15 36.39
N ILE A 236 9.50 10.45 36.14
CA ILE A 236 10.64 11.09 35.50
C ILE A 236 11.39 11.88 36.58
N VAL A 237 12.69 11.64 36.67
CA VAL A 237 13.60 12.42 37.52
C VAL A 237 14.50 13.23 36.60
N MET A 238 14.43 14.55 36.71
CA MET A 238 15.32 15.47 36.00
C MET A 238 16.31 16.04 37.01
N ARG A 239 17.60 16.11 36.63
CA ARG A 239 18.67 16.59 37.51
C ARG A 239 19.32 17.82 36.87
N CYS A 240 19.56 18.85 37.67
CA CYS A 240 20.34 20.03 37.32
C CYS A 240 21.48 20.15 38.32
N ARG A 241 22.74 20.22 37.85
CA ARG A 241 23.89 20.38 38.75
C ARG A 241 24.42 21.81 38.67
N VAL A 242 24.81 22.32 39.83
CA VAL A 242 25.47 23.61 39.99
C VAL A 242 26.82 23.36 40.67
N TYR A 243 27.89 23.77 40.01
CA TYR A 243 29.26 23.72 40.48
C TYR A 243 29.67 25.06 41.09
N PHE A 244 30.55 25.04 42.08
CA PHE A 244 31.04 26.24 42.76
C PHE A 244 32.56 26.30 42.63
N GLU A 245 33.10 27.47 42.30
CA GLU A 245 34.55 27.68 42.14
C GLU A 245 35.24 27.98 43.50
N SER A 246 34.49 28.40 44.52
CA SER A 246 35.00 28.79 45.84
C SER A 246 34.12 28.30 47.01
N TYR A 247 34.73 28.11 48.19
CA TYR A 247 34.05 27.64 49.42
C TYR A 247 33.00 28.62 49.97
N ASP A 248 33.13 29.92 49.66
CA ASP A 248 32.20 30.98 50.04
C ASP A 248 30.93 31.00 49.17
N GLY A 249 30.93 30.28 48.04
CA GLY A 249 29.79 30.15 47.15
C GLY A 249 29.52 31.36 46.26
N GLU A 250 30.48 32.29 46.12
CA GLU A 250 30.28 33.55 45.38
C GLU A 250 30.28 33.39 43.86
N HIS A 251 30.90 32.33 43.33
CA HIS A 251 30.98 32.07 41.89
C HIS A 251 30.52 30.66 41.55
N THR A 252 29.41 30.57 40.81
CA THR A 252 28.78 29.31 40.43
C THR A 252 28.80 29.10 38.91
N PHE A 253 28.88 27.84 38.51
CA PHE A 253 28.73 27.37 37.13
C PHE A 253 27.58 26.36 37.08
N ILE A 254 26.64 26.51 36.15
CA ILE A 254 25.55 25.54 35.98
C ILE A 254 25.96 24.52 34.91
N ASP A 255 25.83 23.24 35.23
CA ASP A 255 25.87 22.15 34.28
C ASP A 255 24.51 21.45 34.26
N ALA A 256 23.73 21.81 33.23
CA ALA A 256 22.41 21.25 32.98
C ALA A 256 22.45 20.04 32.02
N SER A 257 23.63 19.47 31.75
CA SER A 257 23.81 18.50 30.65
C SER A 257 23.34 17.07 30.93
N GLN A 258 22.92 16.74 32.16
CA GLN A 258 22.58 15.35 32.53
C GLN A 258 21.09 15.16 32.84
N SER A 259 20.30 14.90 31.81
CA SER A 259 18.99 14.28 31.94
C SER A 259 19.12 12.76 31.94
N SER A 260 18.67 12.10 33.01
CA SER A 260 18.56 10.63 33.05
C SER A 260 17.09 10.24 33.20
N VAL A 261 16.52 9.61 32.18
CA VAL A 261 15.19 9.00 32.29
C VAL A 261 15.34 7.69 33.04
N GLU A 262 15.24 7.73 34.36
CA GLU A 262 15.19 6.52 35.20
C GLU A 262 13.74 6.12 35.44
N HIS A 263 13.37 4.89 35.06
CA HIS A 263 12.09 4.30 35.46
C HIS A 263 12.12 4.02 36.97
N MET A 264 11.57 4.93 37.76
CA MET A 264 11.43 4.70 39.20
C MET A 264 10.18 3.84 39.48
N PRO A 265 10.29 2.68 40.15
CA PRO A 265 9.12 1.92 40.58
C PRO A 265 8.34 2.70 41.64
N VAL A 266 7.01 2.53 41.69
CA VAL A 266 6.10 3.21 42.64
C VAL A 266 6.58 3.10 44.09
N SER A 267 7.16 1.96 44.48
CA SER A 267 7.70 1.76 45.83
C SER A 267 8.89 2.68 46.17
N LYS A 268 9.72 3.03 45.19
CA LYS A 268 10.81 4.01 45.38
C LYS A 268 10.28 5.45 45.38
N TRP A 269 9.18 5.71 44.68
CA TRP A 269 8.49 7.00 44.72
C TRP A 269 7.89 7.28 46.10
N ASP A 270 7.20 6.31 46.69
CA ASP A 270 6.60 6.46 48.02
C ASP A 270 7.65 6.58 49.12
N ALA A 271 8.81 5.91 48.98
CA ALA A 271 9.96 6.09 49.87
C ALA A 271 10.70 7.43 49.65
N TRP A 272 10.45 8.09 48.52
CA TRP A 272 10.95 9.43 48.23
C TRP A 272 10.08 10.51 48.87
N HIS A 273 8.82 10.21 49.24
CA HIS A 273 7.87 11.12 49.91
C HIS A 273 8.21 11.34 51.38
#